data_AF-A0A7R9X9A1-F1
#
_entry.id   AF-A0A7R9X9A1-F1
#
_cell.length_a   1.000
_cell.length_b   1.000
_cell.length_c   1.000
_cell.angle_alpha   90.00
_cell.angle_beta   90.00
_cell.angle_gamma   90.00
#
_symmetry.space_group_name_H-M   'P 1'
#
loop_
_entity.id
_entity.type
_entity.pdbx_description
1 polymer ?
#
loop_
_entity_poly.entity_id
_entity_poly.type
_entity_poly.pdbx_seq_one_letter_code
_entity_poly.pdbx_strand_id
1 'polypeptide(L)' 'PNAFRPVSLLSTLSRLTELCLLPYITTAMDEVQMIRPWQYSFRPNRSTIHPVMGMLNHLRTERFSRMP' A
#
# COMPACT_ATOMS: atom_id res chain seq x y z
N PRO A 1 -17.16 7.99 22.58
CA PRO A 1 -17.33 9.33 21.96
C PRO A 1 -16.11 9.87 21.17
N ASN A 2 -14.90 9.30 21.31
CA ASN A 2 -13.67 9.79 20.67
C ASN A 2 -13.32 9.16 19.30
N ALA A 3 -14.31 8.65 18.55
CA ALA A 3 -14.08 7.93 17.30
C ALA A 3 -14.71 8.60 16.06
N PHE A 4 -15.01 9.90 16.11
CA PHE A 4 -15.44 10.62 14.91
C PHE A 4 -14.23 10.90 14.02
N ARG A 5 -14.19 10.26 12.84
CA ARG A 5 -13.20 10.54 11.80
C ARG A 5 -13.92 11.15 10.60
N PRO A 6 -13.92 12.48 10.42
CA PRO A 6 -14.52 13.08 9.25
C PRO A 6 -13.80 12.59 8.01
N VAL A 7 -14.56 12.21 6.99
CA VAL A 7 -14.05 11.84 5.67
C VAL A 7 -14.55 12.85 4.65
N SER A 8 -13.63 13.33 3.81
CA SER A 8 -13.98 14.23 2.73
C SER A 8 -14.64 13.44 1.61
N LEU A 9 -15.88 13.78 1.30
CA LEU A 9 -16.59 13.25 0.15
C LEU A 9 -16.39 14.21 -1.03
N LEU A 10 -15.81 13.70 -2.10
CA LEU A 10 -15.68 14.44 -3.35
C LEU A 10 -17.04 14.53 -4.05
N SER A 11 -17.25 15.63 -4.79
CA SER A 11 -18.38 15.71 -5.73
C SER A 11 -18.27 14.61 -6.79
N THR A 12 -19.39 14.20 -7.39
CA THR A 12 -19.39 13.15 -8.41
C THR A 12 -18.43 13.45 -9.56
N LEU A 13 -18.40 14.70 -10.04
CA LEU A 13 -17.50 15.11 -11.12
C LEU A 13 -16.03 15.05 -10.70
N SER A 14 -15.73 15.47 -9.46
CA SER A 14 -14.38 15.37 -8.89
C SER A 14 -13.93 13.91 -8.74
N ARG A 15 -14.86 13.00 -8.40
CA ARG A 15 -14.53 11.57 -8.30
C ARG A 15 -14.31 10.92 -9.66
N LEU A 16 -15.08 11.32 -10.68
CA LEU A 16 -14.87 10.85 -12.06
C LEU A 16 -13.51 11.29 -12.60
N THR A 17 -13.12 12.53 -12.36
CA THR A 17 -11.80 13.05 -12.76
C THR A 17 -10.66 12.29 -12.04
N GLU A 18 -10.80 11.98 -10.75
CA GLU A 18 -9.85 11.12 -10.03
C GLU A 18 -9.72 9.74 -10.68
N LEU A 19 -10.83 9.08 -11.00
CA LEU A 19 -10.83 7.77 -11.65
C LEU A 19 -10.14 7.79 -13.03
N CYS A 20 -10.32 8.87 -13.79
CA CYS A 20 -9.65 9.02 -15.08
C CYS A 20 -8.14 9.26 -14.93
N LEU A 21 -7.69 10.00 -13.91
CA LEU A 21 -6.28 10.35 -13.71
C LEU A 21 -5.46 9.26 -13.02
N LEU A 22 -6.09 8.49 -12.12
CA LEU A 22 -5.45 7.45 -11.34
C LEU A 22 -4.53 6.51 -12.16
N PRO A 23 -4.96 5.91 -13.30
CA PRO A 23 -4.10 5.02 -14.06
C PRO A 23 -2.83 5.72 -14.57
N TYR A 24 -2.95 6.95 -15.09
CA TYR A 24 -1.80 7.72 -15.60
C TYR A 24 -0.78 8.00 -14.51
N ILE A 25 -1.25 8.41 -13.34
CA ILE A 25 -0.37 8.68 -12.19
C ILE A 25 0.31 7.37 -11.74
N THR A 26 -0.45 6.27 -11.63
CA THR A 26 0.13 4.99 -11.19
C THR A 26 1.18 4.47 -12.16
N THR A 27 0.94 4.55 -13.48
CA THR A 27 1.91 4.14 -14.49
C THR A 27 3.17 4.99 -14.43
N ALA A 28 3.02 6.32 -14.38
CA ALA A 28 4.17 7.23 -14.29
C ALA A 28 5.01 6.97 -13.02
N MET A 29 4.37 6.73 -11.88
CA MET A 29 5.06 6.41 -10.62
C MET A 29 5.79 5.06 -10.67
N ASP A 30 5.21 4.06 -11.33
CA ASP A 30 5.83 2.74 -11.50
C ASP A 30 7.02 2.78 -12.47
N GLU A 31 6.94 3.57 -13.56
CA GLU A 31 8.03 3.74 -14.53
C GLU A 31 9.30 4.32 -13.90
N VAL A 32 9.17 5.31 -13.02
CA VAL A 32 10.30 5.89 -12.29
C VAL A 32 10.67 5.11 -11.02
N GLN A 33 10.05 3.94 -10.80
CA GLN A 33 10.24 3.10 -9.61
C GLN A 33 10.09 3.88 -8.29
N MET A 34 9.18 4.86 -8.26
CA MET A 34 8.99 5.75 -7.10
C MET A 34 8.48 4.98 -5.88
N ILE A 35 7.72 3.91 -6.09
CA ILE A 35 7.13 3.08 -5.03
C ILE A 35 8.08 1.95 -4.65
N ARG A 36 8.48 1.89 -3.37
CA ARG A 36 9.38 0.85 -2.87
C ARG A 36 8.74 -0.54 -2.95
N PRO A 37 9.52 -1.62 -3.17
CA PRO A 37 8.99 -2.99 -3.24
C PRO A 37 8.24 -3.46 -1.97
N TRP A 38 8.61 -2.94 -0.81
CA TRP A 38 8.01 -3.21 0.51
C TRP A 38 6.82 -2.31 0.85
N GLN A 39 6.40 -1.42 -0.05
CA GLN A 39 5.19 -0.63 0.12
C GLN A 39 4.00 -1.43 -0.44
N TYR A 40 3.14 -1.87 0.47
CA TYR A 40 1.98 -2.73 0.14
C TYR A 40 0.64 -1.99 0.20
N SER A 41 0.57 -0.88 0.93
CA SER A 41 -0.68 -0.14 1.13
C SER A 41 -1.18 0.48 -0.18
N PHE A 42 -2.49 0.37 -0.42
CA PHE A 42 -3.19 0.98 -1.56
C PHE A 42 -2.66 0.58 -2.94
N ARG A 43 -2.04 -0.60 -3.05
CA ARG A 43 -1.56 -1.15 -4.33
C ARG A 43 -2.47 -2.24 -4.86
N PRO A 44 -2.60 -2.38 -6.19
CA PRO A 44 -3.33 -3.49 -6.78
C PRO A 44 -2.70 -4.81 -6.34
N ASN A 45 -3.54 -5.80 -6.03
CA ASN A 45 -3.14 -7.16 -5.63
C ASN A 45 -2.24 -7.23 -4.39
N ARG A 46 -2.25 -6.21 -3.52
CA ARG A 46 -1.54 -6.23 -2.24
C ARG A 46 -2.52 -5.97 -1.09
N SER A 47 -2.58 -6.91 -0.15
CA SER A 47 -3.26 -6.76 1.14
C SER A 47 -2.29 -6.55 2.30
N THR A 48 -2.85 -6.28 3.48
CA THR A 48 -2.12 -6.19 4.76
C THR A 48 -1.49 -7.50 5.20
N ILE A 49 -1.85 -8.63 4.58
CA ILE A 49 -1.25 -9.93 4.89
C ILE A 49 0.19 -10.01 4.39
N HIS A 50 0.50 -9.42 3.23
CA HIS A 50 1.87 -9.49 2.67
C HIS A 50 2.95 -8.89 3.59
N PRO A 51 2.80 -7.68 4.16
CA PRO A 51 3.82 -7.16 5.08
C PRO A 51 3.92 -8.00 6.35
N VAL A 52 2.81 -8.51 6.88
CA VAL A 52 2.82 -9.39 8.06
C VAL A 52 3.58 -10.68 7.76
N MET A 53 3.31 -11.33 6.63
CA MET A 53 4.04 -12.53 6.21
C MET A 53 5.52 -12.24 5.95
N GLY A 54 5.84 -11.10 5.33
CA GLY A 54 7.22 -10.66 5.14
C GLY A 54 7.96 -10.48 6.47
N MET A 55 7.32 -9.85 7.46
CA MET A 55 7.86 -9.68 8.80
C MET A 55 8.06 -11.03 9.50
N LEU A 56 7.06 -11.92 9.48
CA LEU A 56 7.14 -13.25 10.10
C LEU A 56 8.26 -14.10 9.48
N ASN A 57 8.41 -14.07 8.16
CA ASN A 57 9.47 -14.76 7.45
C ASN A 57 10.85 -14.21 7.84
N HIS A 58 11.00 -12.89 7.91
CA HIS A 58 12.25 -12.27 8.33
C HIS A 58 12.64 -12.67 9.76
N LEU A 59 11.68 -12.63 10.70
CA LEU A 59 11.90 -13.07 12.09
C LEU A 59 12.25 -14.56 12.18
N ARG A 60 11.61 -15.40 11.37
CA ARG A 60 11.93 -16.84 11.30
C ARG A 60 13.37 -17.07 10.85
N THR A 61 13.80 -16.40 9.78
CA THR A 61 15.16 -16.54 9.23
C THR A 61 16.21 -16.05 10.22
N GLU A 62 16.03 -14.87 10.81
CA GLU A 62 16.93 -14.32 11.85
C GLU A 62 17.04 -15.24 13.07
N ARG A 63 15.93 -15.86 13.50
CA ARG A 63 15.93 -16.80 14.61
C ARG A 63 16.69 -18.09 14.28
N PHE A 64 16.61 -18.56 13.04
CA PHE A 64 17.33 -19.75 12.58
C PHE A 64 18.84 -19.48 12.43
N SER A 65 19.22 -18.29 11.95
CA SER A 65 20.62 -17.87 11.81
C SER A 65 21.33 -17.63 13.16
N ARG A 66 20.58 -17.50 14.25
CA ARG A 66 21.10 -17.28 15.62
C ARG A 66 21.08 -18.54 16.49
N MET A 67 20.63 -19.68 15.96
CA MET A 67 20.79 -20.99 16.61
C MET A 67 22.18 -21.55 16.22
N PRO A 68 22.98 -22.03 17.19
CA PRO A 68 24.28 -22.65 16.93
C PRO A 68 24.16 -23.97 16.17
#